data_AF-A0A368SXQ8-F1
#
_entry.id   AF-A0A368SXQ8-F1
#
_cell.length_a   1.000
_cell.length_b   1.000
_cell.length_c   1.000
_cell.angle_alpha   90.00
_cell.angle_beta   90.00
_cell.angle_gamma   90.00
#
_symmetry.space_group_name_H-M   'P 1'
#
loop_
_entity.id
_entity.type
_entity.pdbx_description
1 polymer ?
#
loop_
_entity_poly.entity_id
_entity_poly.type
_entity_poly.pdbx_seq_one_letter_code
_entity_poly.pdbx_strand_id
1 'polypeptide(L)'
;MAAACAAPPGVDTDSRLPPWIILDDEAYVEDRENATTTATRSFTTSSGLRVKVSFFAADPPRLSHFCLHYPGVNIKSDLRGRPCVLQTVDNLALISIASSCDSNPEYFFYRAAGRGRRPSIEPIPEIHSYLQWCLVVLSDNPTGRFVPLPKLLPAHQGDVNGELCPARPFRDVAIYADSLIKCVEEEPLARRTIHKIPRVTKRRIVPEKLPEDVSKTDELQDSDLMPDPVDVEEVDMEEEETYQYLGWRVIAWSRTLSSTCWRKECLIHVDDIVADNNPTHAALLGELGGSGAPSLTLKDLRISYPSLSIDDNNALYLTAKVKPSRDQEEMCVIKVDMGKKTLEEISPVLTERQRYRPNYISCALPKYLNTDSGN
;
A
#
# COMPACT_ATOMS: atom_id res chain seq x y z
N MET A 1 -10.67 -17.61 18.03
CA MET A 1 -10.23 -16.76 19.15
C MET A 1 -10.04 -15.36 18.61
N ALA A 2 -10.72 -14.37 19.18
CA ALA A 2 -10.65 -12.99 18.72
C ALA A 2 -9.24 -12.43 18.96
N ALA A 3 -8.60 -11.89 17.92
CA ALA A 3 -7.36 -11.16 18.07
C ALA A 3 -7.62 -9.96 19.00
N ALA A 4 -6.98 -9.95 20.17
CA ALA A 4 -6.96 -8.76 21.01
C ALA A 4 -6.43 -7.59 20.18
N CYS A 5 -7.10 -6.42 20.23
CA CYS A 5 -6.51 -5.22 19.66
C CYS A 5 -5.24 -4.93 20.46
N ALA A 6 -4.10 -4.85 19.77
CA ALA A 6 -2.85 -4.46 20.40
C ALA A 6 -3.04 -3.05 20.98
N ALA A 7 -2.51 -2.79 22.18
CA ALA A 7 -2.53 -1.45 22.74
C ALA A 7 -1.72 -0.49 21.83
N PRO A 8 -2.14 0.76 21.66
CA PRO A 8 -1.38 1.73 20.88
C PRO A 8 -0.05 2.05 21.57
N PRO A 9 0.99 2.42 20.81
CA PRO A 9 2.27 2.86 21.38
C PRO A 9 2.12 4.17 22.19
N GLY A 10 3.06 4.39 23.12
CA GLY A 10 3.15 5.61 23.93
C GLY A 10 3.42 6.85 23.07
N VAL A 11 2.90 8.01 23.48
CA VAL A 11 3.03 9.29 22.76
C VAL A 11 4.06 10.16 23.49
N ASP A 12 4.99 10.76 22.74
CA ASP A 12 5.97 11.73 23.26
C ASP A 12 5.44 13.15 23.06
N THR A 13 5.50 13.98 24.09
CA THR A 13 4.90 15.32 24.11
C THR A 13 5.92 16.39 23.76
N ASP A 14 6.56 16.31 22.59
CA ASP A 14 7.41 17.38 22.10
C ASP A 14 6.63 18.35 21.19
N SER A 15 6.88 19.64 21.38
CA SER A 15 6.00 20.74 20.93
C SER A 15 5.94 20.97 19.41
N ARG A 16 6.69 20.20 18.62
CA ARG A 16 6.72 20.31 17.16
C ARG A 16 6.56 18.95 16.51
N LEU A 17 5.47 18.77 15.75
CA LEU A 17 5.22 17.55 15.01
C LEU A 17 6.27 17.36 13.89
N PRO A 18 6.72 16.11 13.63
CA PRO A 18 7.65 15.83 12.55
C PRO A 18 7.03 16.16 11.18
N PRO A 19 7.83 16.53 10.17
CA PRO A 19 7.31 16.84 8.84
C PRO A 19 6.69 15.62 8.14
N TRP A 20 7.04 14.41 8.53
CA TRP A 20 6.43 13.19 8.02
C TRP A 20 6.49 12.10 9.08
N ILE A 21 5.61 11.11 8.97
CA ILE A 21 5.50 9.99 9.89
C ILE A 21 5.33 8.68 9.14
N ILE A 22 5.65 7.58 9.83
CA ILE A 22 5.25 6.22 9.46
C ILE A 22 3.92 5.97 10.17
N LEU A 23 2.81 5.94 9.44
CA LEU A 23 1.47 5.76 9.99
C LEU A 23 1.03 4.30 9.85
N ASP A 24 0.63 3.66 10.96
CA ASP A 24 -0.13 2.39 10.93
C ASP A 24 -1.43 2.64 10.16
N ASP A 25 -1.61 1.92 9.07
CA ASP A 25 -2.75 2.11 8.18
C ASP A 25 -4.03 1.53 8.77
N GLU A 26 -3.95 0.67 9.79
CA GLU A 26 -5.11 0.12 10.50
C GLU A 26 -5.49 0.99 11.69
N ALA A 27 -6.79 1.22 11.85
CA ALA A 27 -7.32 1.95 12.98
C ALA A 27 -7.19 1.16 14.28
N TYR A 28 -6.77 1.85 15.35
CA TYR A 28 -6.96 1.38 16.71
C TYR A 28 -8.38 1.76 17.18
N VAL A 29 -9.16 0.77 17.62
CA VAL A 29 -10.55 1.05 18.02
C VAL A 29 -10.64 1.35 19.51
N GLU A 30 -10.41 2.62 19.87
CA GLU A 30 -10.32 3.08 21.25
C GLU A 30 -10.86 4.52 21.40
N ASP A 31 -11.40 4.85 22.58
CA ASP A 31 -11.78 6.22 22.92
C ASP A 31 -10.55 7.06 23.29
N ARG A 32 -9.73 7.37 22.30
CA ARG A 32 -8.53 8.21 22.46
C ARG A 32 -8.69 9.52 21.70
N GLU A 33 -8.65 10.62 22.42
CA GLU A 33 -8.61 11.96 21.84
C GLU A 33 -7.17 12.46 21.81
N ASN A 34 -6.79 13.08 20.70
CA ASN A 34 -5.54 13.83 20.67
C ASN A 34 -5.82 15.22 21.27
N ALA A 35 -4.91 15.69 22.15
CA ALA A 35 -4.99 17.00 22.78
C ALA A 35 -5.05 18.15 21.76
N THR A 36 -4.53 17.95 20.55
CA THR A 36 -4.64 18.91 19.45
C THR A 36 -6.03 18.83 18.79
N THR A 37 -6.84 19.88 18.93
CA THR A 37 -8.18 19.98 18.30
C THR A 37 -8.17 19.89 16.77
N THR A 38 -6.99 20.00 16.15
CA THR A 38 -6.75 19.85 14.71
C THR A 38 -6.67 18.40 14.24
N ALA A 39 -6.44 17.44 15.16
CA ALA A 39 -6.24 16.02 14.84
C ALA A 39 -7.49 15.15 15.07
N THR A 40 -8.49 15.64 15.80
CA THR A 40 -9.69 14.88 16.15
C THR A 40 -10.95 15.44 15.48
N ARG A 41 -11.79 14.57 14.91
CA ARG A 41 -13.07 14.95 14.29
C ARG A 41 -14.11 13.85 14.38
N SER A 42 -15.36 14.25 14.62
CA SER A 42 -16.52 13.35 14.55
C SER A 42 -17.29 13.50 13.24
N PHE A 43 -17.85 12.40 12.77
CA PHE A 43 -18.71 12.30 11.60
C PHE A 43 -19.73 11.17 11.79
N THR A 44 -20.66 11.06 10.85
CA THR A 44 -21.70 10.03 10.85
C THR A 44 -21.64 9.28 9.53
N THR A 45 -21.66 7.95 9.58
CA THR A 45 -21.74 7.10 8.40
C THR A 45 -23.13 7.15 7.76
N SER A 46 -23.27 6.56 6.57
CA SER A 46 -24.58 6.41 5.91
C SER A 46 -25.58 5.60 6.75
N SER A 47 -25.08 4.62 7.52
CA SER A 47 -25.86 3.82 8.46
C SER A 47 -26.27 4.56 9.75
N GLY A 48 -25.88 5.84 9.91
CA GLY A 48 -26.18 6.64 11.10
C GLY A 48 -25.21 6.40 12.26
N LEU A 49 -24.16 5.60 12.07
CA LEU A 49 -23.14 5.34 13.07
C LEU A 49 -22.28 6.58 13.28
N ARG A 50 -22.24 7.08 14.52
CA ARG A 50 -21.33 8.18 14.89
C ARG A 50 -19.93 7.62 15.08
N VAL A 51 -18.95 8.24 14.44
CA VAL A 51 -17.55 7.85 14.50
C VAL A 51 -16.71 9.08 14.85
N LYS A 52 -15.70 8.92 15.70
CA LYS A 52 -14.69 9.92 16.01
C LYS A 52 -13.33 9.39 15.59
N VAL A 53 -12.62 10.14 14.74
CA VAL A 53 -11.24 9.82 14.35
C VAL A 53 -10.26 10.76 15.04
N SER A 54 -9.11 10.23 15.44
CA SER A 54 -7.99 10.98 16.03
C SER A 54 -6.66 10.46 15.47
N PHE A 55 -5.80 11.34 14.96
CA PHE A 55 -4.44 10.97 14.53
C PHE A 55 -3.41 11.25 15.63
N PHE A 56 -2.45 10.37 15.82
CA PHE A 56 -1.37 10.48 16.80
C PHE A 56 -0.03 10.32 16.09
N ALA A 57 0.68 11.44 15.95
CA ALA A 57 2.01 11.47 15.36
C ALA A 57 3.07 11.12 16.41
N ALA A 58 4.08 10.38 15.97
CA ALA A 58 5.29 10.06 16.70
C ALA A 58 6.48 10.22 15.74
N ASP A 59 7.63 10.68 16.24
CA ASP A 59 8.82 10.81 15.41
C ASP A 59 9.26 9.45 14.84
N PRO A 60 9.49 9.35 13.52
CA PRO A 60 10.16 8.18 12.95
C PRO A 60 11.47 7.89 13.69
N PRO A 61 11.81 6.61 13.94
CA PRO A 61 11.20 5.40 13.38
C PRO A 61 9.98 4.86 14.16
N ARG A 62 9.47 5.58 15.17
CA ARG A 62 8.30 5.11 15.93
C ARG A 62 7.06 5.15 15.05
N LEU A 63 6.24 4.10 15.18
CA LEU A 63 4.99 3.98 14.44
C LEU A 63 3.94 4.97 15.00
N SER A 64 3.53 5.90 14.16
CA SER A 64 2.35 6.74 14.38
C SER A 64 1.09 5.92 14.15
N HIS A 65 -0.02 6.33 14.74
CA HIS A 65 -1.28 5.59 14.64
C HIS A 65 -2.47 6.55 14.57
N PHE A 66 -3.63 6.01 14.22
CA PHE A 66 -4.89 6.73 14.35
C PHE A 66 -5.91 5.85 15.07
N CYS A 67 -6.81 6.50 15.78
CA CYS A 67 -7.87 5.84 16.53
C CYS A 67 -9.22 6.16 15.91
N LEU A 68 -10.10 5.16 15.87
CA LEU A 68 -11.52 5.34 15.66
C LEU A 68 -12.29 4.97 16.91
N HIS A 69 -13.12 5.88 17.38
CA HIS A 69 -14.03 5.66 18.49
C HIS A 69 -15.46 5.63 17.99
N TYR A 70 -16.22 4.63 18.43
CA TYR A 70 -17.62 4.43 18.10
C TYR A 70 -18.46 4.59 19.39
N PRO A 71 -18.95 5.80 19.71
CA PRO A 71 -19.69 6.04 20.94
C PRO A 71 -20.93 5.14 21.03
N GLY A 72 -21.01 4.34 22.09
CA GLY A 72 -22.20 3.53 22.40
C GLY A 72 -22.38 2.27 21.55
N VAL A 73 -21.36 1.81 20.85
CA VAL A 73 -21.43 0.68 19.90
C VAL A 73 -20.55 -0.48 20.36
N ASN A 74 -21.03 -1.72 20.23
CA ASN A 74 -20.24 -2.90 20.55
C ASN A 74 -19.46 -3.37 19.32
N ILE A 75 -18.18 -2.98 19.28
CA ILE A 75 -17.25 -3.19 18.16
C ILE A 75 -17.15 -4.67 17.72
N LYS A 76 -17.45 -5.63 18.59
CA LYS A 76 -17.34 -7.07 18.27
C LYS A 76 -18.43 -7.58 17.32
N SER A 77 -19.59 -6.93 17.24
CA SER A 77 -20.70 -7.37 16.38
C SER A 77 -20.88 -6.50 15.13
N ASP A 78 -20.37 -5.27 15.14
CA ASP A 78 -20.86 -4.22 14.25
C ASP A 78 -19.86 -3.77 13.15
N LEU A 79 -18.65 -4.34 13.11
CA LEU A 79 -17.66 -4.07 12.04
C LEU A 79 -17.26 -5.37 11.32
N ARG A 80 -17.38 -5.37 9.99
CA ARG A 80 -17.02 -6.53 9.13
C ARG A 80 -15.55 -6.54 8.69
N GLY A 81 -14.77 -5.54 9.10
CA GLY A 81 -13.34 -5.42 8.80
C GLY A 81 -12.68 -4.35 9.69
N ARG A 82 -11.35 -4.24 9.63
CA ARG A 82 -10.65 -3.16 10.31
C ARG A 82 -10.70 -1.89 9.46
N PRO A 83 -11.15 -0.76 10.02
CA PRO A 83 -11.04 0.52 9.34
C PRO A 83 -9.59 0.84 9.04
N CYS A 84 -9.32 1.42 7.87
CA CYS A 84 -7.96 1.69 7.44
C CYS A 84 -7.80 3.01 6.68
N VAL A 85 -6.60 3.57 6.69
CA VAL A 85 -6.19 4.66 5.80
C VAL A 85 -5.61 4.04 4.53
N LEU A 86 -6.24 4.33 3.40
CA LEU A 86 -5.83 3.77 2.11
C LEU A 86 -4.70 4.56 1.46
N GLN A 87 -4.72 5.88 1.65
CA GLN A 87 -3.77 6.80 1.05
C GLN A 87 -3.72 8.09 1.86
N THR A 88 -2.57 8.75 1.88
CA THR A 88 -2.44 10.13 2.36
C THR A 88 -1.76 11.01 1.32
N VAL A 89 -2.17 12.27 1.25
CA VAL A 89 -1.58 13.30 0.38
C VAL A 89 -1.67 14.62 1.14
N ASP A 90 -0.54 15.30 1.37
CA ASP A 90 -0.50 16.58 2.08
C ASP A 90 -1.33 16.57 3.39
N ASN A 91 -2.42 17.33 3.42
CA ASN A 91 -3.31 17.47 4.57
C ASN A 91 -4.50 16.51 4.54
N LEU A 92 -4.46 15.46 3.73
CA LEU A 92 -5.58 14.56 3.49
C LEU A 92 -5.25 13.11 3.78
N ALA A 93 -6.25 12.39 4.27
CA ALA A 93 -6.23 10.94 4.41
C ALA A 93 -7.56 10.37 3.88
N LEU A 94 -7.48 9.34 3.03
CA LEU A 94 -8.62 8.55 2.59
C LEU A 94 -8.85 7.42 3.59
N ILE A 95 -9.96 7.47 4.31
CA ILE A 95 -10.33 6.49 5.34
C ILE A 95 -11.41 5.57 4.79
N SER A 96 -11.21 4.27 4.92
CA SER A 96 -12.20 3.23 4.62
C SER A 96 -12.78 2.66 5.91
N ILE A 97 -14.10 2.52 5.95
CA ILE A 97 -14.83 1.95 7.08
C ILE A 97 -15.84 0.92 6.56
N ALA A 98 -15.61 -0.35 6.89
CA ALA A 98 -16.57 -1.42 6.63
C ALA A 98 -17.57 -1.57 7.79
N SER A 99 -18.80 -1.16 7.57
CA SER A 99 -19.94 -1.42 8.48
C SER A 99 -20.36 -2.90 8.41
N SER A 100 -20.91 -3.46 9.49
CA SER A 100 -21.50 -4.82 9.46
C SER A 100 -22.74 -4.91 8.57
N CYS A 101 -23.42 -3.79 8.33
CA CYS A 101 -24.70 -3.76 7.62
C CYS A 101 -24.59 -3.65 6.09
N ASP A 102 -23.42 -3.26 5.55
CA ASP A 102 -23.25 -3.01 4.11
C ASP A 102 -22.29 -4.02 3.47
N SER A 103 -22.57 -4.38 2.22
CA SER A 103 -21.70 -5.25 1.43
C SER A 103 -20.40 -4.55 1.01
N ASN A 104 -20.41 -3.22 0.91
CA ASN A 104 -19.27 -2.41 0.50
C ASN A 104 -18.83 -1.45 1.63
N PRO A 105 -17.52 -1.22 1.81
CA PRO A 105 -17.03 -0.19 2.72
C PRO A 105 -17.46 1.22 2.30
N GLU A 106 -17.66 2.08 3.30
CA GLU A 106 -17.82 3.52 3.12
C GLU A 106 -16.45 4.22 3.12
N TYR A 107 -16.32 5.26 2.32
CA TYR A 107 -15.07 6.00 2.15
C TYR A 107 -15.24 7.46 2.56
N PHE A 108 -14.25 7.99 3.27
CA PHE A 108 -14.27 9.34 3.80
C PHE A 108 -12.95 10.05 3.55
N PHE A 109 -13.01 11.32 3.14
CA PHE A 109 -11.85 12.20 3.16
C PHE A 109 -11.75 12.86 4.52
N TYR A 110 -10.68 12.55 5.25
CA TYR A 110 -10.23 13.36 6.37
C TYR A 110 -9.32 14.47 5.86
N ARG A 111 -9.63 15.72 6.21
CA ARG A 111 -8.81 16.89 5.93
C ARG A 111 -8.30 17.49 7.23
N ALA A 112 -6.99 17.38 7.45
CA ALA A 112 -6.29 18.14 8.49
C ALA A 112 -6.40 19.63 8.20
N ALA A 113 -6.59 20.39 9.26
CA ALA A 113 -6.83 21.82 9.17
C ALA A 113 -5.65 22.59 9.74
N GLY A 114 -4.88 23.23 8.85
CA GLY A 114 -3.81 24.15 9.24
C GLY A 114 -4.36 25.49 9.75
N ARG A 115 -3.55 26.21 10.55
CA ARG A 115 -3.79 27.60 11.00
C ARG A 115 -5.09 27.81 11.80
N GLY A 116 -5.33 26.97 12.81
CA GLY A 116 -6.44 27.16 13.77
C GLY A 116 -7.84 26.83 13.25
N ARG A 117 -7.95 26.21 12.06
CA ARG A 117 -9.22 25.68 11.55
C ARG A 117 -9.48 24.28 12.14
N ARG A 118 -10.74 23.83 12.12
CA ARG A 118 -11.10 22.45 12.52
C ARG A 118 -10.98 21.50 11.32
N PRO A 119 -10.51 20.26 11.53
CA PRO A 119 -10.48 19.23 10.48
C PRO A 119 -11.89 18.98 9.94
N SER A 120 -12.02 18.65 8.66
CA SER A 120 -13.28 18.23 8.04
C SER A 120 -13.23 16.75 7.66
N ILE A 121 -14.40 16.11 7.66
CA ILE A 121 -14.57 14.75 7.17
C ILE A 121 -15.79 14.73 6.26
N GLU A 122 -15.60 14.24 5.04
CA GLU A 122 -16.62 14.23 3.99
C GLU A 122 -16.74 12.83 3.38
N PRO A 123 -17.96 12.27 3.27
CA PRO A 123 -18.17 10.97 2.62
C PRO A 123 -17.95 11.05 1.11
N ILE A 124 -17.46 9.96 0.52
CA ILE A 124 -17.22 9.83 -0.92
C ILE A 124 -18.14 8.74 -1.48
N PRO A 125 -19.16 9.11 -2.27
CA PRO A 125 -20.02 8.13 -2.91
C PRO A 125 -19.29 7.39 -4.05
N GLU A 126 -19.63 6.11 -4.24
CA GLU A 126 -19.38 5.33 -5.48
C GLU A 126 -17.92 5.12 -5.91
N ILE A 127 -16.96 5.28 -5.00
CA ILE A 127 -15.53 5.14 -5.31
C ILE A 127 -15.01 3.69 -5.33
N HIS A 128 -15.77 2.73 -4.79
CA HIS A 128 -15.32 1.34 -4.59
C HIS A 128 -14.81 0.68 -5.88
N SER A 129 -15.50 0.87 -7.01
CA SER A 129 -15.10 0.31 -8.31
C SER A 129 -13.84 0.96 -8.88
N TYR A 130 -13.47 2.16 -8.41
CA TYR A 130 -12.36 2.95 -8.94
C TYR A 130 -11.07 2.79 -8.13
N LEU A 131 -11.11 2.46 -6.83
CA LEU A 131 -9.90 2.46 -5.99
C LEU A 131 -8.81 1.46 -6.42
N GLN A 132 -9.20 0.41 -7.13
CA GLN A 132 -8.23 -0.50 -7.72
C GLN A 132 -7.49 0.14 -8.92
N TRP A 133 -8.17 1.05 -9.62
CA TRP A 133 -7.76 1.56 -10.93
C TRP A 133 -7.43 3.05 -10.91
N CYS A 134 -7.65 3.75 -9.81
CA CYS A 134 -7.53 5.21 -9.73
C CYS A 134 -6.97 5.64 -8.39
N LEU A 135 -6.03 6.57 -8.45
CA LEU A 135 -5.62 7.41 -7.33
C LEU A 135 -6.63 8.53 -7.18
N VAL A 136 -7.01 8.88 -5.96
CA VAL A 136 -7.79 10.10 -5.74
C VAL A 136 -6.91 11.18 -5.16
N VAL A 137 -6.76 12.24 -5.94
CA VAL A 137 -5.99 13.42 -5.55
C VAL A 137 -6.96 14.58 -5.41
N LEU A 138 -7.14 15.05 -4.18
CA LEU A 138 -7.86 16.30 -3.97
C LEU A 138 -6.88 17.46 -4.14
N SER A 139 -7.18 18.36 -5.07
CA SER A 139 -6.53 19.68 -5.16
C SER A 139 -7.35 20.70 -4.35
N ASP A 140 -7.02 21.99 -4.43
CA ASP A 140 -7.76 23.09 -3.78
C ASP A 140 -9.24 23.24 -4.24
N ASN A 141 -9.71 22.35 -5.13
CA ASN A 141 -11.10 22.25 -5.58
C ASN A 141 -11.87 21.22 -4.73
N PRO A 142 -13.15 21.45 -4.33
CA PRO A 142 -13.88 20.54 -3.45
C PRO A 142 -14.23 19.20 -4.13
N THR A 143 -14.08 19.10 -5.45
CA THR A 143 -14.22 17.84 -6.20
C THR A 143 -12.84 17.23 -6.41
N GLY A 144 -12.59 16.08 -5.79
CA GLY A 144 -11.39 15.31 -6.04
C GLY A 144 -11.16 14.99 -7.50
N ARG A 145 -9.88 14.91 -7.90
CA ARG A 145 -9.50 14.42 -9.22
C ARG A 145 -9.16 12.95 -9.11
N PHE A 146 -9.84 12.15 -9.92
CA PHE A 146 -9.49 10.76 -10.15
C PHE A 146 -8.38 10.72 -11.19
N VAL A 147 -7.27 10.10 -10.85
CA VAL A 147 -6.14 9.87 -11.73
C VAL A 147 -6.09 8.37 -11.99
N PRO A 148 -6.38 7.90 -13.21
CA PRO A 148 -6.31 6.47 -13.49
C PRO A 148 -4.88 5.99 -13.29
N LEU A 149 -4.70 4.87 -12.60
CA LEU A 149 -3.43 4.20 -12.40
C LEU A 149 -3.12 3.30 -13.60
N PRO A 150 -1.83 3.01 -13.87
CA PRO A 150 -1.46 1.97 -14.83
C PRO A 150 -2.21 0.65 -14.54
N LYS A 151 -2.55 -0.10 -15.59
CA LYS A 151 -3.08 -1.46 -15.42
C LYS A 151 -2.06 -2.31 -14.66
N LEU A 152 -2.54 -3.24 -13.83
CA LEU A 152 -1.68 -4.16 -13.09
C LEU A 152 -0.79 -4.96 -14.04
N LEU A 153 0.42 -5.30 -13.58
CA LEU A 153 1.30 -6.20 -14.31
C LEU A 153 0.70 -7.62 -14.38
N PRO A 154 1.06 -8.42 -15.40
CA PRO A 154 0.42 -9.71 -15.68
C PRO A 154 0.31 -10.65 -14.48
N ALA A 155 1.30 -10.69 -13.58
CA ALA A 155 1.24 -11.57 -12.42
C ALA A 155 0.12 -11.23 -11.42
N HIS A 156 -0.29 -9.96 -11.30
CA HIS A 156 -1.24 -9.51 -10.27
C HIS A 156 -2.67 -9.33 -10.77
N GLN A 157 -2.92 -9.48 -12.07
CA GLN A 157 -4.24 -9.24 -12.66
C GLN A 157 -5.30 -10.27 -12.23
N GLY A 158 -4.89 -11.42 -11.68
CA GLY A 158 -5.78 -12.44 -11.10
C GLY A 158 -5.84 -12.46 -9.57
N ASP A 159 -4.96 -11.75 -8.87
CA ASP A 159 -4.87 -11.76 -7.39
C ASP A 159 -5.85 -10.79 -6.71
N VAL A 160 -6.82 -10.29 -7.47
CA VAL A 160 -7.78 -9.25 -7.06
C VAL A 160 -8.98 -9.90 -6.33
N ASN A 161 -8.70 -10.67 -5.28
CA ASN A 161 -9.75 -11.29 -4.48
C ASN A 161 -10.19 -10.35 -3.37
N GLY A 162 -11.38 -9.75 -3.48
CA GLY A 162 -12.27 -9.26 -2.40
C GLY A 162 -11.72 -8.46 -1.20
N GLU A 163 -10.42 -8.15 -1.15
CA GLU A 163 -9.74 -7.44 -0.07
C GLU A 163 -9.90 -5.93 -0.23
N LEU A 164 -9.94 -5.21 0.89
CA LEU A 164 -9.83 -3.75 0.90
C LEU A 164 -8.40 -3.38 0.49
N CYS A 165 -8.19 -2.97 -0.75
CA CYS A 165 -6.89 -2.62 -1.38
C CYS A 165 -6.01 -3.81 -1.79
N PRO A 166 -6.43 -4.61 -2.79
CA PRO A 166 -5.68 -5.79 -3.23
C PRO A 166 -4.33 -5.43 -3.87
N ALA A 167 -4.14 -4.17 -4.30
CA ALA A 167 -2.93 -3.75 -4.99
C ALA A 167 -1.74 -3.43 -4.09
N ARG A 168 -1.99 -3.11 -2.82
CA ARG A 168 -0.96 -2.60 -1.91
C ARG A 168 0.22 -3.54 -1.67
N PRO A 169 0.04 -4.88 -1.61
CA PRO A 169 1.15 -5.80 -1.46
C PRO A 169 2.20 -5.71 -2.56
N PHE A 170 1.89 -5.12 -3.71
CA PHE A 170 2.80 -5.05 -4.84
C PHE A 170 2.85 -3.67 -5.51
N ARG A 171 2.09 -2.68 -5.06
CA ARG A 171 2.01 -1.34 -5.65
C ARG A 171 1.95 -0.24 -4.60
N ASP A 172 2.71 0.83 -4.84
CA ASP A 172 2.65 2.06 -4.05
C ASP A 172 2.62 3.31 -4.94
N VAL A 173 2.04 4.39 -4.42
CA VAL A 173 1.87 5.65 -5.14
C VAL A 173 2.20 6.82 -4.22
N ALA A 174 3.19 7.62 -4.62
CA ALA A 174 3.60 8.83 -3.91
C ALA A 174 3.31 10.08 -4.74
N ILE A 175 3.06 11.18 -4.04
CA ILE A 175 2.94 12.51 -4.64
C ILE A 175 4.02 13.39 -4.02
N TYR A 176 4.87 13.94 -4.88
CA TYR A 176 5.99 14.80 -4.51
C TYR A 176 5.64 16.28 -4.71
N ALA A 177 6.57 17.15 -4.32
CA ALA A 177 6.55 18.55 -4.70
C ALA A 177 6.33 18.71 -6.22
N ASP A 178 5.74 19.83 -6.62
CA ASP A 178 5.38 20.15 -8.01
C ASP A 178 4.30 19.27 -8.64
N SER A 179 3.48 18.60 -7.80
CA SER A 179 2.38 17.75 -8.26
C SER A 179 2.85 16.55 -9.11
N LEU A 180 4.08 16.10 -8.92
CA LEU A 180 4.61 14.89 -9.52
C LEU A 180 4.04 13.68 -8.79
N ILE A 181 3.33 12.83 -9.52
CA ILE A 181 2.82 11.55 -9.04
C ILE A 181 3.76 10.47 -9.56
N LYS A 182 4.18 9.57 -8.67
CA LYS A 182 4.92 8.36 -9.01
C LYS A 182 4.15 7.14 -8.55
N CYS A 183 3.99 6.17 -9.44
CA CYS A 183 3.41 4.87 -9.15
C CYS A 183 4.49 3.82 -9.37
N VAL A 184 4.74 2.99 -8.36
CA VAL A 184 5.67 1.87 -8.45
C VAL A 184 4.89 0.56 -8.31
N GLU A 185 5.26 -0.44 -9.10
CA GLU A 185 4.75 -1.80 -8.96
C GLU A 185 5.90 -2.80 -9.05
N GLU A 186 5.97 -3.71 -8.09
CA GLU A 186 6.86 -4.88 -8.13
C GLU A 186 6.13 -6.05 -8.76
N GLU A 187 6.85 -6.95 -9.43
CA GLU A 187 6.30 -8.19 -9.96
C GLU A 187 7.24 -9.39 -9.75
N PRO A 188 6.72 -10.51 -9.20
CA PRO A 188 7.44 -11.77 -9.18
C PRO A 188 7.49 -12.36 -10.58
N LEU A 189 8.69 -12.75 -11.01
CA LEU A 189 8.90 -13.42 -12.27
C LEU A 189 8.93 -14.92 -12.04
N ALA A 190 8.03 -15.64 -12.70
CA ALA A 190 7.98 -17.09 -12.64
C ALA A 190 7.80 -17.70 -14.02
N ARG A 191 8.44 -18.85 -14.25
CA ARG A 191 8.22 -19.69 -15.42
C ARG A 191 7.20 -20.77 -15.07
N ARG A 192 5.99 -20.63 -15.63
CA ARG A 192 4.94 -21.65 -15.57
C ARG A 192 5.28 -22.83 -16.48
N THR A 193 5.25 -24.04 -15.91
CA THR A 193 5.40 -25.31 -16.64
C THR A 193 4.16 -26.17 -16.39
N ILE A 194 3.41 -26.43 -17.46
CA ILE A 194 2.14 -27.18 -17.43
C ILE A 194 2.45 -28.66 -17.66
N HIS A 195 2.17 -29.50 -16.67
CA HIS A 195 2.20 -30.94 -16.83
C HIS A 195 0.85 -31.40 -17.40
N LYS A 196 0.78 -31.59 -18.72
CA LYS A 196 -0.44 -32.02 -19.38
C LYS A 196 -0.79 -33.46 -18.99
N ILE A 197 -1.83 -33.64 -18.16
CA ILE A 197 -2.52 -34.93 -18.04
C ILE A 197 -3.61 -34.96 -19.13
N PRO A 198 -3.61 -35.93 -20.06
CA PRO A 198 -4.61 -35.99 -21.11
C PRO A 198 -5.96 -36.46 -20.55
N ARG A 199 -6.93 -35.55 -20.42
CA ARG A 199 -8.36 -35.88 -20.31
C ARG A 199 -9.19 -34.96 -21.20
N VAL A 200 -10.20 -35.54 -21.84
CA VAL A 200 -11.13 -34.86 -22.75
C VAL A 200 -12.27 -34.24 -21.96
N THR A 201 -12.46 -32.92 -22.01
CA THR A 201 -13.75 -32.31 -22.40
C THR A 201 -13.67 -30.80 -22.64
N LYS A 202 -14.38 -30.39 -23.72
CA LYS A 202 -14.91 -29.08 -24.13
C LYS A 202 -13.97 -27.87 -24.28
N ARG A 203 -14.25 -27.12 -25.36
CA ARG A 203 -13.41 -26.06 -25.92
C ARG A 203 -13.44 -24.80 -25.06
N ARG A 204 -12.26 -24.41 -24.62
CA ARG A 204 -11.81 -23.07 -24.24
C ARG A 204 -12.31 -22.00 -25.22
N ILE A 205 -12.97 -20.96 -24.72
CA ILE A 205 -12.83 -19.61 -25.29
C ILE A 205 -11.85 -18.91 -24.36
N VAL A 206 -10.63 -18.66 -24.86
CA VAL A 206 -9.72 -17.72 -24.20
C VAL A 206 -10.29 -16.34 -24.44
N PRO A 207 -10.15 -15.38 -23.52
CA PRO A 207 -10.02 -14.00 -23.95
C PRO A 207 -9.02 -13.97 -25.12
N GLU A 208 -9.47 -13.52 -26.30
CA GLU A 208 -8.66 -13.60 -27.52
C GLU A 208 -7.34 -12.81 -27.38
N LYS A 209 -7.27 -11.90 -26.40
CA LYS A 209 -6.09 -11.20 -25.94
C LYS A 209 -5.68 -11.68 -24.55
N LEU A 210 -4.41 -12.09 -24.40
CA LEU A 210 -3.75 -11.98 -23.10
C LEU A 210 -3.88 -10.51 -22.65
N PRO A 211 -4.13 -10.28 -21.36
CA PRO A 211 -4.14 -8.92 -20.85
C PRO A 211 -2.82 -8.23 -21.17
N GLU A 212 -2.93 -6.97 -21.56
CA GLU A 212 -1.84 -6.22 -22.14
C GLU A 212 -0.73 -5.97 -21.11
N ASP A 213 0.49 -6.40 -21.44
CA ASP A 213 1.67 -6.16 -20.62
C ASP A 213 2.15 -4.72 -20.81
N VAL A 214 1.65 -3.82 -19.95
CA VAL A 214 1.95 -2.38 -19.98
C VAL A 214 3.43 -2.08 -19.78
N SER A 215 4.24 -3.02 -19.27
CA SER A 215 5.69 -2.82 -19.12
C SER A 215 6.43 -2.65 -20.44
N LYS A 216 5.81 -3.02 -21.58
CA LYS A 216 6.39 -2.90 -22.92
C LYS A 216 6.24 -1.52 -23.54
N THR A 217 5.38 -0.67 -22.98
CA THR A 217 5.06 0.67 -23.50
C THR A 217 5.76 1.72 -22.67
N ASP A 218 6.25 2.82 -23.26
CA ASP A 218 6.93 3.88 -22.49
C ASP A 218 5.98 5.01 -22.06
N GLU A 219 4.77 5.04 -22.62
CA GLU A 219 3.74 6.03 -22.31
C GLU A 219 2.37 5.35 -22.27
N LEU A 220 1.53 5.71 -21.29
CA LEU A 220 0.17 5.19 -21.12
C LEU A 220 -0.80 6.37 -21.04
N GLN A 221 -1.79 6.43 -21.94
CA GLN A 221 -2.81 7.48 -21.92
C GLN A 221 -3.95 7.13 -20.96
N ASP A 222 -4.55 8.13 -20.33
CA ASP A 222 -5.70 7.94 -19.43
C ASP A 222 -6.86 7.17 -20.11
N SER A 223 -7.05 7.35 -21.43
CA SER A 223 -8.04 6.61 -22.23
C SER A 223 -7.83 5.11 -22.26
N ASP A 224 -6.59 4.65 -22.09
CA ASP A 224 -6.19 3.25 -22.27
C ASP A 224 -6.21 2.49 -20.93
N LEU A 225 -6.40 3.21 -19.82
CA LEU A 225 -6.34 2.72 -18.45
C LEU A 225 -7.71 2.40 -17.86
N MET A 226 -8.80 2.79 -18.54
CA MET A 226 -10.14 2.42 -18.12
C MET A 226 -10.35 0.91 -18.30
N PRO A 227 -10.99 0.23 -17.33
CA PRO A 227 -11.26 -1.19 -17.45
C PRO A 227 -12.33 -1.44 -18.52
N ASP A 228 -12.12 -2.45 -19.36
CA ASP A 228 -13.21 -3.10 -20.08
C ASP A 228 -14.03 -3.92 -19.06
N PRO A 229 -15.37 -3.94 -19.14
CA PRO A 229 -16.17 -4.82 -18.28
C PRO A 229 -15.77 -6.27 -18.53
N VAL A 230 -15.25 -6.93 -17.49
CA VAL A 230 -14.87 -8.34 -17.55
C VAL A 230 -15.97 -9.16 -16.88
N ASP A 231 -16.73 -9.88 -17.70
CA ASP A 231 -17.55 -10.99 -17.23
C ASP A 231 -16.61 -12.15 -16.89
N VAL A 232 -16.32 -12.34 -15.60
CA VAL A 232 -15.52 -13.47 -15.12
C VAL A 232 -16.47 -14.59 -14.69
N GLU A 233 -16.65 -15.59 -15.54
CA GLU A 233 -17.26 -16.85 -15.15
C GLU A 233 -16.16 -17.82 -14.66
N GLU A 234 -16.19 -18.15 -13.37
CA GLU A 234 -15.29 -19.13 -12.75
C GLU A 234 -15.82 -20.56 -12.97
N VAL A 235 -15.01 -21.44 -13.54
CA VAL A 235 -15.24 -22.89 -13.49
C VAL A 235 -13.91 -23.61 -13.26
N ASP A 236 -13.87 -24.43 -12.21
CA ASP A 236 -12.70 -25.21 -11.79
C ASP A 236 -12.24 -26.22 -12.85
N MET A 237 -10.93 -26.19 -13.15
CA MET A 237 -10.20 -27.28 -13.81
C MET A 237 -8.97 -27.66 -12.98
N GLU A 238 -8.72 -28.97 -12.81
CA GLU A 238 -7.51 -29.48 -12.15
C GLU A 238 -6.38 -29.66 -13.19
N GLU A 239 -5.42 -28.72 -13.23
CA GLU A 239 -4.14 -28.84 -13.92
C GLU A 239 -3.00 -28.97 -12.88
N GLU A 240 -2.03 -29.87 -13.09
CA GLU A 240 -0.83 -29.93 -12.24
C GLU A 240 0.22 -28.94 -12.77
N GLU A 241 0.30 -27.78 -12.10
CA GLU A 241 1.17 -26.68 -12.49
C GLU A 241 2.43 -26.63 -11.63
N THR A 242 3.57 -26.41 -12.26
CA THR A 242 4.80 -26.09 -11.54
C THR A 242 5.28 -24.69 -11.92
N TYR A 243 5.74 -23.95 -10.92
CA TYR A 243 6.25 -22.60 -11.06
C TYR A 243 7.71 -22.58 -10.65
N GLN A 244 8.59 -22.20 -11.59
CA GLN A 244 9.98 -21.90 -11.28
C GLN A 244 10.12 -20.39 -11.02
N TYR A 245 10.51 -19.99 -9.82
CA TYR A 245 10.80 -18.60 -9.49
C TYR A 245 12.09 -18.15 -10.19
N LEU A 246 12.04 -16.99 -10.85
CA LEU A 246 13.14 -16.42 -11.65
C LEU A 246 13.63 -15.09 -11.08
N GLY A 247 13.11 -14.65 -9.94
CA GLY A 247 13.39 -13.35 -9.33
C GLY A 247 12.20 -12.42 -9.44
N TRP A 248 12.49 -11.12 -9.48
CA TRP A 248 11.48 -10.08 -9.45
C TRP A 248 11.94 -8.88 -10.26
N ARG A 249 10.98 -8.03 -10.64
CA ARG A 249 11.24 -6.76 -11.29
C ARG A 249 10.40 -5.66 -10.66
N VAL A 250 10.82 -4.42 -10.86
CA VAL A 250 10.06 -3.23 -10.46
C VAL A 250 9.89 -2.32 -11.65
N ILE A 251 8.69 -1.79 -11.83
CA ILE A 251 8.40 -0.71 -12.77
C ILE A 251 7.99 0.55 -12.01
N ALA A 252 8.53 1.70 -12.42
CA ALA A 252 8.09 3.00 -11.94
C ALA A 252 7.54 3.83 -13.09
N TRP A 253 6.39 4.44 -12.84
CA TRP A 253 5.70 5.36 -13.73
C TRP A 253 5.61 6.72 -13.06
N SER A 254 5.73 7.78 -13.84
CA SER A 254 5.52 9.13 -13.34
C SER A 254 4.62 9.97 -14.26
N ARG A 255 3.92 10.93 -13.65
CA ARG A 255 3.11 11.94 -14.34
C ARG A 255 2.98 13.17 -13.47
N THR A 256 2.68 14.32 -14.07
CA THR A 256 2.20 15.48 -13.31
C THR A 256 0.68 15.41 -13.16
N LEU A 257 0.12 16.10 -12.16
CA LEU A 257 -1.34 16.24 -12.05
C LEU A 257 -1.95 16.84 -13.32
N SER A 258 -1.29 17.81 -13.97
CA SER A 258 -1.81 18.43 -15.21
C SER A 258 -1.74 17.52 -16.44
N SER A 259 -0.97 16.42 -16.39
CA SER A 259 -0.83 15.46 -17.49
C SER A 259 -2.09 14.62 -17.67
N THR A 260 -2.25 14.04 -18.87
CA THR A 260 -3.24 13.02 -19.23
C THR A 260 -2.59 11.67 -19.56
N CYS A 261 -1.30 11.52 -19.29
CA CYS A 261 -0.56 10.29 -19.51
C CYS A 261 0.48 10.02 -18.42
N TRP A 262 0.76 8.74 -18.21
CA TRP A 262 1.89 8.23 -17.46
C TRP A 262 3.08 7.99 -18.38
N ARG A 263 4.28 8.29 -17.90
CA ARG A 263 5.54 7.99 -18.58
C ARG A 263 6.31 6.97 -17.76
N LYS A 264 6.87 5.97 -18.43
CA LYS A 264 7.77 5.01 -17.78
C LYS A 264 9.03 5.74 -17.38
N GLU A 265 9.37 5.64 -16.11
CA GLU A 265 10.59 6.24 -15.57
C GLU A 265 11.71 5.20 -15.49
N CYS A 266 11.39 4.02 -14.96
CA CYS A 266 12.34 2.92 -14.94
C CYS A 266 11.65 1.55 -14.99
N LEU A 267 12.39 0.59 -15.51
CA LEU A 267 12.14 -0.84 -15.36
C LEU A 267 13.45 -1.46 -14.84
N ILE A 268 13.38 -2.10 -13.68
CA ILE A 268 14.53 -2.64 -12.97
C ILE A 268 14.29 -4.13 -12.80
N HIS A 269 15.10 -4.95 -13.48
CA HIS A 269 15.16 -6.37 -13.16
C HIS A 269 16.14 -6.56 -11.99
N VAL A 270 15.90 -7.53 -11.12
CA VAL A 270 16.81 -7.79 -9.99
C VAL A 270 18.26 -8.07 -10.44
N ASP A 271 18.42 -8.70 -11.62
CA ASP A 271 19.74 -8.96 -12.23
C ASP A 271 20.46 -7.66 -12.68
N ASP A 272 19.74 -6.55 -12.86
CA ASP A 272 20.31 -5.24 -13.20
C ASP A 272 20.74 -4.45 -11.95
N ILE A 273 20.37 -4.90 -10.75
CA ILE A 273 20.71 -4.20 -9.51
C ILE A 273 22.17 -4.45 -9.20
N VAL A 274 22.96 -3.38 -9.23
CA VAL A 274 24.35 -3.42 -8.81
C VAL A 274 24.36 -3.57 -7.30
N ALA A 275 24.84 -4.72 -6.82
CA ALA A 275 25.14 -4.91 -5.40
C ALA A 275 26.13 -3.82 -4.98
N ASP A 276 25.89 -3.17 -3.85
CA ASP A 276 26.96 -2.42 -3.24
C ASP A 276 28.07 -3.42 -2.85
N ASN A 277 29.34 -3.05 -3.04
CA ASN A 277 30.48 -3.91 -2.66
C ASN A 277 30.63 -3.98 -1.12
N ASN A 278 29.52 -3.97 -0.40
CA ASN A 278 29.41 -3.92 1.03
C ASN A 278 29.41 -5.35 1.58
N PRO A 279 30.49 -5.78 2.26
CA PRO A 279 30.59 -7.12 2.80
C PRO A 279 29.50 -7.42 3.85
N THR A 280 28.93 -6.38 4.50
CA THR A 280 27.84 -6.55 5.46
C THR A 280 26.55 -6.99 4.80
N HIS A 281 26.21 -6.47 3.61
CA HIS A 281 25.00 -6.90 2.89
C HIS A 281 25.13 -8.35 2.40
N ALA A 282 26.31 -8.73 1.89
CA ALA A 282 26.58 -10.12 1.52
C ALA A 282 26.51 -11.07 2.72
N ALA A 283 27.04 -10.66 3.88
CA ALA A 283 26.96 -11.44 5.11
C ALA A 283 25.50 -11.58 5.60
N LEU A 284 24.72 -10.51 5.59
CA LEU A 284 23.30 -10.54 5.96
C LEU A 284 22.53 -11.51 5.06
N LEU A 285 22.65 -11.39 3.73
CA LEU A 285 22.00 -12.34 2.80
C LEU A 285 22.43 -13.80 3.02
N GLY A 286 23.70 -14.02 3.39
CA GLY A 286 24.21 -15.33 3.77
C GLY A 286 23.59 -15.87 5.07
N GLU A 287 23.49 -15.05 6.12
CA GLU A 287 22.86 -15.40 7.39
C GLU A 287 21.36 -15.70 7.24
N LEU A 288 20.69 -14.93 6.39
CA LEU A 288 19.28 -15.08 6.04
C LEU A 288 18.99 -16.46 5.40
N GLY A 289 19.94 -17.05 4.67
CA GLY A 289 19.84 -18.40 4.12
C GLY A 289 19.76 -19.51 5.19
N GLY A 290 20.27 -19.26 6.40
CA GLY A 290 20.28 -20.22 7.49
C GLY A 290 21.43 -21.24 7.44
N SER A 291 21.72 -21.84 8.59
CA SER A 291 22.83 -22.80 8.72
C SER A 291 22.58 -24.08 7.91
N GLY A 292 23.32 -24.27 6.82
CA GLY A 292 23.31 -25.50 6.00
C GLY A 292 22.50 -25.42 4.71
N ALA A 293 21.87 -24.28 4.41
CA ALA A 293 21.26 -23.99 3.11
C ALA A 293 22.20 -23.12 2.25
N PRO A 294 22.05 -23.10 0.91
CA PRO A 294 22.80 -22.18 0.07
C PRO A 294 22.53 -20.73 0.47
N SER A 295 23.56 -19.89 0.42
CA SER A 295 23.44 -18.44 0.64
C SER A 295 22.37 -17.88 -0.29
N LEU A 296 21.39 -17.15 0.26
CA LEU A 296 20.42 -16.44 -0.56
C LEU A 296 21.12 -15.32 -1.30
N THR A 297 20.67 -15.05 -2.52
CA THR A 297 21.01 -13.84 -3.28
C THR A 297 19.80 -12.91 -3.29
N LEU A 298 20.01 -11.65 -3.71
CA LEU A 298 18.91 -10.69 -3.87
C LEU A 298 17.79 -11.22 -4.78
N LYS A 299 18.14 -12.05 -5.78
CA LYS A 299 17.22 -12.69 -6.72
C LYS A 299 16.31 -13.72 -6.06
N ASP A 300 16.76 -14.35 -4.98
CA ASP A 300 16.02 -15.42 -4.31
C ASP A 300 14.95 -14.88 -3.34
N LEU A 301 15.00 -13.58 -3.04
CA LEU A 301 14.08 -12.93 -2.13
C LEU A 301 12.71 -12.72 -2.76
N ARG A 302 11.66 -13.03 -1.99
CA ARG A 302 10.29 -12.70 -2.39
C ARG A 302 9.95 -11.31 -1.90
N ILE A 303 9.89 -10.38 -2.84
CA ILE A 303 9.57 -8.98 -2.59
C ILE A 303 8.05 -8.80 -2.48
N SER A 304 7.67 -7.80 -1.69
CA SER A 304 6.32 -7.28 -1.52
C SER A 304 6.41 -5.90 -0.85
N TYR A 305 5.27 -5.20 -0.78
CA TYR A 305 5.09 -3.89 -0.14
C TYR A 305 6.16 -2.89 -0.57
N PRO A 306 6.20 -2.52 -1.87
CA PRO A 306 7.02 -1.41 -2.27
C PRO A 306 6.57 -0.15 -1.52
N SER A 307 7.51 0.68 -1.11
CA SER A 307 7.22 1.98 -0.50
C SER A 307 8.18 3.03 -1.02
N LEU A 308 7.62 4.07 -1.62
CA LEU A 308 8.37 5.22 -2.10
C LEU A 308 8.71 6.16 -0.94
N SER A 309 9.93 6.69 -0.95
CA SER A 309 10.29 7.72 0.03
C SER A 309 9.57 9.04 -0.26
N ILE A 310 9.19 9.77 0.79
CA ILE A 310 8.56 11.10 0.62
C ILE A 310 9.60 12.17 0.22
N ASP A 311 10.84 12.02 0.67
CA ASP A 311 11.92 13.02 0.55
C ASP A 311 12.94 12.71 -0.55
N ASP A 312 12.98 11.47 -1.03
CA ASP A 312 13.87 11.02 -2.09
C ASP A 312 13.07 10.28 -3.17
N ASN A 313 12.89 10.94 -4.32
CA ASN A 313 12.15 10.42 -5.45
C ASN A 313 12.77 9.17 -6.08
N ASN A 314 14.03 8.84 -5.77
CA ASN A 314 14.71 7.65 -6.27
C ASN A 314 14.77 6.50 -5.26
N ALA A 315 14.48 6.75 -3.98
CA ALA A 315 14.53 5.73 -2.96
C ALA A 315 13.26 4.88 -2.95
N LEU A 316 13.44 3.58 -3.15
CA LEU A 316 12.41 2.56 -3.04
C LEU A 316 12.75 1.59 -1.91
N TYR A 317 11.84 1.45 -0.96
CA TYR A 317 11.89 0.43 0.07
C TYR A 317 11.07 -0.77 -0.35
N LEU A 318 11.60 -1.97 -0.17
CA LEU A 318 10.99 -3.24 -0.53
C LEU A 318 11.01 -4.16 0.68
N THR A 319 9.88 -4.80 0.99
CA THR A 319 9.84 -5.82 2.03
C THR A 319 10.11 -7.19 1.41
N ALA A 320 11.18 -7.84 1.85
CA ALA A 320 11.57 -9.16 1.42
C ALA A 320 11.22 -10.20 2.49
N LYS A 321 10.48 -11.25 2.09
CA LYS A 321 10.28 -12.43 2.92
C LYS A 321 11.48 -13.37 2.78
N VAL A 322 12.10 -13.69 3.91
CA VAL A 322 13.35 -14.45 3.94
C VAL A 322 13.10 -15.94 4.10
N LYS A 323 12.19 -16.33 5.01
CA LYS A 323 11.81 -17.74 5.22
C LYS A 323 10.30 -17.92 5.22
N PRO A 324 9.76 -18.93 4.50
CA PRO A 324 8.41 -19.42 4.73
C PRO A 324 8.45 -20.36 5.94
N SER A 325 8.44 -19.82 7.16
CA SER A 325 8.19 -20.62 8.36
C SER A 325 6.75 -20.45 8.83
N ARG A 326 6.16 -21.50 9.42
CA ARG A 326 4.77 -21.47 9.91
C ARG A 326 4.60 -20.66 11.21
N ASP A 327 5.70 -20.42 11.94
CA ASP A 327 5.64 -19.91 13.31
C ASP A 327 6.26 -18.51 13.46
N GLN A 328 7.20 -18.12 12.60
CA GLN A 328 7.83 -16.79 12.56
C GLN A 328 8.15 -16.37 11.11
N GLU A 329 7.66 -15.21 10.69
CA GLU A 329 8.04 -14.62 9.40
C GLU A 329 9.28 -13.75 9.61
N GLU A 330 10.45 -14.23 9.19
CA GLU A 330 11.63 -13.37 9.07
C GLU A 330 11.48 -12.52 7.81
N MET A 331 11.42 -11.20 8.00
CA MET A 331 11.37 -10.22 6.93
C MET A 331 12.61 -9.33 7.00
N CYS A 332 13.04 -8.81 5.85
CA CYS A 332 13.97 -7.69 5.81
C CYS A 332 13.41 -6.59 4.91
N VAL A 333 13.85 -5.37 5.16
CA VAL A 333 13.58 -4.22 4.29
C VAL A 333 14.84 -3.93 3.51
N ILE A 334 14.66 -3.71 2.21
CA ILE A 334 15.73 -3.43 1.28
C ILE A 334 15.49 -2.07 0.66
N LYS A 335 16.52 -1.23 0.65
CA LYS A 335 16.48 0.07 -0.02
C LYS A 335 17.21 -0.02 -1.36
N VAL A 336 16.52 0.36 -2.43
CA VAL A 336 17.06 0.42 -3.79
C VAL A 336 16.98 1.86 -4.29
N ASP A 337 18.10 2.39 -4.80
CA ASP A 337 18.08 3.62 -5.61
C ASP A 337 17.66 3.25 -7.03
N MET A 338 16.46 3.66 -7.42
CA MET A 338 15.88 3.35 -8.73
C MET A 338 16.63 4.04 -9.89
N GLY A 339 17.21 5.21 -9.65
CA GLY A 339 17.91 5.99 -10.67
C GLY A 339 19.30 5.44 -10.97
N LYS A 340 20.03 5.02 -9.93
CA LYS A 340 21.34 4.38 -10.05
C LYS A 340 21.25 2.86 -10.25
N LYS A 341 20.10 2.26 -9.97
CA LYS A 341 19.89 0.80 -9.92
C LYS A 341 20.86 0.11 -8.95
N THR A 342 21.05 0.70 -7.77
CA THR A 342 21.97 0.19 -6.75
C THR A 342 21.22 -0.22 -5.49
N LEU A 343 21.66 -1.32 -4.90
CA LEU A 343 21.29 -1.68 -3.54
C LEU A 343 21.97 -0.71 -2.56
N GLU A 344 21.21 -0.01 -1.71
CA GLU A 344 21.75 0.95 -0.75
C GLU A 344 21.75 0.44 0.68
N GLU A 345 20.75 -0.37 1.06
CA GLU A 345 20.62 -0.85 2.44
C GLU A 345 19.87 -2.18 2.48
N ILE A 346 20.28 -3.07 3.40
CA ILE A 346 19.50 -4.22 3.85
C ILE A 346 19.38 -4.15 5.37
N SER A 347 18.15 -4.17 5.87
CA SER A 347 17.87 -4.12 7.31
C SER A 347 16.91 -5.24 7.73
N PRO A 348 17.29 -6.12 8.68
CA PRO A 348 16.40 -7.15 9.17
C PRO A 348 15.28 -6.55 10.02
N VAL A 349 14.05 -7.05 9.87
CA VAL A 349 12.88 -6.62 10.64
C VAL A 349 12.35 -7.80 11.44
N LEU A 350 12.44 -7.70 12.78
CA LEU A 350 11.80 -8.63 13.69
C LEU A 350 10.34 -8.20 13.87
N THR A 351 9.40 -8.91 13.24
CA THR A 351 7.97 -8.69 13.50
C THR A 351 7.58 -9.44 14.76
N GLU A 352 7.57 -8.76 15.91
CA GLU A 352 6.97 -9.28 17.17
C GLU A 352 5.44 -9.42 17.08
N ARG A 353 4.82 -8.97 15.99
CA ARG A 353 3.38 -9.11 15.75
C ARG A 353 3.11 -10.39 14.95
N GLN A 354 2.19 -11.23 15.43
CA GLN A 354 1.49 -12.28 14.65
C GLN A 354 0.64 -11.70 13.49
N ARG A 355 0.97 -10.52 12.96
CA ARG A 355 0.25 -9.90 11.85
C ARG A 355 1.04 -10.15 10.59
N TYR A 356 0.49 -11.05 9.76
CA TYR A 356 0.78 -11.09 8.34
C TYR A 356 0.65 -9.66 7.81
N ARG A 357 1.73 -9.09 7.24
CA ARG A 357 1.79 -7.85 6.43
C ARG A 357 2.25 -6.56 7.14
N PRO A 358 3.26 -5.85 6.61
CA PRO A 358 3.57 -4.48 7.01
C PRO A 358 2.46 -3.52 6.57
N ASN A 359 1.79 -2.97 7.57
CA ASN A 359 0.57 -2.16 7.45
C ASN A 359 0.89 -0.69 7.77
N TYR A 360 1.82 -0.09 7.03
CA TYR A 360 2.19 1.30 7.23
C TYR A 360 2.24 2.09 5.93
N ILE A 361 1.93 3.38 6.02
CA ILE A 361 2.06 4.35 4.93
C ILE A 361 2.89 5.54 5.41
N SER A 362 3.71 6.08 4.51
CA SER A 362 4.34 7.37 4.72
C SER A 362 3.27 8.46 4.68
N CYS A 363 3.29 9.36 5.66
CA CYS A 363 2.21 10.33 5.86
C CYS A 363 2.75 11.72 6.25
N ALA A 364 2.38 12.74 5.47
CA ALA A 364 2.76 14.14 5.69
C ALA A 364 1.72 14.95 6.50
N LEU A 365 0.62 14.30 6.89
CA LEU A 365 -0.49 14.90 7.65
C LEU A 365 -0.04 15.73 8.87
N PRO A 366 0.99 15.32 9.66
CA PRO A 366 1.39 16.07 10.85
C PRO A 366 1.86 17.50 10.58
N LYS A 367 2.37 17.83 9.37
CA LYS A 367 2.67 19.22 8.98
C LYS A 367 1.45 20.14 9.11
N TYR A 368 0.26 19.58 8.94
CA TYR A 368 -1.01 20.29 8.90
C TYR A 368 -1.81 20.14 10.20
N LEU A 369 -1.35 19.28 11.11
CA LEU A 369 -1.89 19.16 12.46
C LEU A 369 -1.25 20.20 13.40
N ASN A 370 -0.10 20.77 13.03
CA ASN A 370 0.63 21.71 13.86
C ASN A 370 -0.10 23.06 13.98
N THR A 371 -0.24 23.52 15.21
CA THR A 371 -0.71 24.87 15.52
C THR A 371 0.48 25.81 15.51
N ASP A 372 0.86 26.34 14.34
CA ASP A 372 1.54 27.62 14.34
C ASP A 372 0.54 28.62 14.94
N SER A 373 0.72 28.92 16.23
CA SER A 373 0.19 30.11 16.88
C SER A 373 0.93 31.31 16.31
N GLY A 374 0.65 31.62 15.05
CA GLY A 374 1.19 32.78 14.36
C GLY A 374 0.40 34.02 14.76
N ASN A 375 0.91 34.69 15.81
CA ASN A 375 0.66 36.05 16.31
C ASN A 375 -0.78 36.51 16.59
#